data_AF-A0A1I3WXE9-F1
#
_entry.id   AF-A0A1I3WXE9-F1
#
_cell.length_a   1.000
_cell.length_b   1.000
_cell.length_c   1.000
_cell.angle_alpha   90.00
_cell.angle_beta   90.00
_cell.angle_gamma   90.00
#
_symmetry.space_group_name_H-M   'P 1'
#
loop_
_entity.id
_entity.type
_entity.pdbx_description
1 polymer ?
#
loop_
_entity_poly.entity_id
_entity_poly.type
_entity_poly.pdbx_seq_one_letter_code
_entity_poly.pdbx_strand_id
1 'polypeptide(L)'
;MAVRKDANTLSAAERAEFVAAIQALKAEGIYDQFVLRHANAIMSAIHRSPAFLPWHRRFIFDLELELQRVSGNPDLGIPYWNWPSGSANASMWNDNLLGGNGDAQGIVRTGPFRAGQWTVVNASGLPAGPLMRAFGQSGLPALPTQGEINQVMTVTPYDVSPWNLSSNPSFRNQLEGWIGPNLHNRGHVWVGGSMLPMTSPNDPVFFMHHCMVDKIWHDWQLRFPNQRYLPETGGPFGQNLTDPMDSTPSGQIGPRPIDVLNSAALGIVYDGIITQPQPAIPHIIVGANPTQADIASPGETDLFQFEIPSFGPYTMYTTGSSDTFMTLFGPNDPNAQVASNDDGGENLNSQITRNLSAGIYYLRIRLFSARTTGNYAVGVRSDGNNPNPVTELIIDGASINAAISAANESDLYRLNITTEGTYTIQTNGTTDTFITLHGPNSQIPVIASNDDGGASFNARIRRQITAGEYFVRVRHFSPIGTGPYAIRVTRE
;
A
#
# COMPACT_ATOMS: atom_id res chain seq x y z
N MET A 1 -17.34 9.70 0.25
CA MET A 1 -16.10 9.17 -0.35
C MET A 1 -16.40 9.01 -1.82
N ALA A 2 -15.67 9.72 -2.67
CA ALA A 2 -15.92 9.68 -4.10
C ALA A 2 -15.49 8.33 -4.69
N VAL A 3 -16.41 7.70 -5.43
CA VAL A 3 -16.15 6.46 -6.16
C VAL A 3 -15.83 6.82 -7.61
N ARG A 4 -14.58 6.62 -8.02
CA ARG A 4 -14.16 6.78 -9.42
C ARG A 4 -14.57 5.53 -10.20
N LYS A 5 -15.46 5.73 -11.19
CA LYS A 5 -16.07 4.65 -11.98
C LYS A 5 -15.50 4.57 -13.40
N ASP A 6 -15.63 3.42 -14.05
CA ASP A 6 -15.35 3.31 -15.49
C ASP A 6 -16.25 4.28 -16.28
N ALA A 7 -15.64 5.19 -17.04
CA ALA A 7 -16.34 6.19 -17.84
C ALA A 7 -17.40 5.61 -18.78
N ASN A 8 -17.23 4.35 -19.22
CA ASN A 8 -18.18 3.67 -20.10
C ASN A 8 -19.46 3.22 -19.38
N THR A 9 -19.41 3.10 -18.06
CA THR A 9 -20.51 2.57 -17.22
C THR A 9 -21.34 3.65 -16.55
N LEU A 10 -20.92 4.92 -16.64
CA LEU A 10 -21.65 6.05 -16.09
C LEU A 10 -23.07 6.14 -16.63
N SER A 11 -24.01 6.37 -15.72
CA SER A 11 -25.40 6.73 -16.02
C SER A 11 -25.49 8.08 -16.74
N ALA A 12 -26.63 8.36 -17.36
CA ALA A 12 -26.86 9.64 -18.03
C ALA A 12 -26.76 10.84 -17.07
N ALA A 13 -27.21 10.67 -15.81
CA ALA A 13 -27.14 11.71 -14.79
C ALA A 13 -25.69 12.02 -14.38
N GLU A 14 -24.88 10.98 -14.12
CA GLU A 14 -23.46 11.13 -13.76
C GLU A 14 -22.67 11.81 -14.88
N ARG A 15 -22.95 11.45 -16.14
CA ARG A 15 -22.32 12.10 -17.31
C ARG A 15 -22.67 13.58 -17.37
N ALA A 16 -23.94 13.92 -17.20
CA ALA A 16 -24.40 15.31 -17.24
C ALA A 16 -23.80 16.15 -16.10
N GLU A 17 -23.76 15.61 -14.88
CA GLU A 17 -23.16 16.27 -13.72
C GLU A 17 -21.66 16.53 -13.92
N PHE A 18 -20.90 15.52 -14.37
CA PHE A 18 -19.48 15.66 -14.63
C PHE A 18 -19.18 16.71 -15.70
N VAL A 19 -19.92 16.68 -16.82
CA VAL A 19 -19.76 17.67 -17.91
C VAL A 19 -20.08 19.08 -17.41
N ALA A 20 -21.18 19.25 -16.67
CA ALA A 20 -21.58 20.55 -16.12
C ALA A 20 -20.51 21.11 -15.16
N ALA A 21 -19.94 20.26 -14.30
CA ALA A 21 -18.88 20.65 -13.37
C ALA A 21 -17.60 21.10 -14.10
N ILE A 22 -17.16 20.35 -15.13
CA ILE A 22 -16.00 20.74 -15.95
C ILE A 22 -16.23 22.09 -16.66
N GLN A 23 -17.42 22.29 -17.24
CA GLN A 23 -17.77 23.55 -17.90
C GLN A 23 -17.84 24.72 -16.92
N ALA A 24 -18.33 24.49 -15.70
CA ALA A 24 -18.33 25.49 -14.64
C ALA A 24 -16.90 25.91 -14.24
N LEU A 25 -15.99 24.95 -14.02
CA LEU A 25 -14.58 25.24 -13.72
C LEU A 25 -13.89 25.98 -14.86
N LYS A 26 -14.23 25.66 -16.11
CA LYS A 26 -13.70 26.38 -17.28
C LYS A 26 -14.22 27.82 -17.33
N ALA A 27 -15.49 28.06 -17.03
CA ALA A 27 -16.08 29.40 -16.98
C ALA A 27 -15.49 30.26 -15.85
N GLU A 28 -15.13 29.65 -14.71
CA GLU A 28 -14.43 30.33 -13.61
C GLU A 28 -12.93 30.55 -13.89
N GLY A 29 -12.39 30.01 -14.98
CA GLY A 29 -10.96 30.06 -15.30
C GLY A 29 -10.08 29.13 -14.44
N ILE A 30 -10.68 28.37 -13.51
CA ILE A 30 -10.00 27.42 -12.64
C ILE A 30 -9.44 26.26 -13.43
N TYR A 31 -10.20 25.73 -14.40
CA TYR A 31 -9.73 24.63 -15.26
C TYR A 31 -8.41 25.00 -15.97
N ASP A 32 -8.28 26.24 -16.42
CA ASP A 32 -7.08 26.71 -17.11
C ASP A 32 -5.87 26.79 -16.16
N GLN A 33 -6.08 26.99 -14.85
CA GLN A 33 -4.99 26.89 -13.87
C GLN A 33 -4.45 25.45 -13.77
N PHE A 34 -5.28 24.43 -13.91
CA PHE A 34 -4.82 23.04 -13.97
C PHE A 34 -4.00 22.79 -15.25
N VAL A 35 -4.45 23.30 -16.40
CA VAL A 35 -3.67 23.26 -17.65
C VAL A 35 -2.30 23.91 -17.44
N LEU A 36 -2.25 25.09 -16.83
CA LEU A 36 -1.01 25.84 -16.61
C LEU A 36 -0.08 25.18 -15.60
N ARG A 37 -0.61 24.59 -14.52
CA ARG A 37 0.19 23.87 -13.51
C ARG A 37 0.96 22.72 -14.15
N HIS A 38 0.31 21.93 -15.01
CA HIS A 38 0.98 20.87 -15.74
C HIS A 38 1.90 21.43 -16.84
N ALA A 39 1.42 22.40 -17.64
CA ALA A 39 2.17 22.94 -18.77
C ALA A 39 3.49 23.62 -18.38
N ASN A 40 3.55 24.22 -17.20
CA ASN A 40 4.72 24.92 -16.68
C ASN A 40 5.54 24.10 -15.68
N ALA A 41 5.12 22.85 -15.39
CA ALA A 41 5.91 21.96 -14.57
C ALA A 41 7.19 21.52 -15.29
N ILE A 42 8.25 21.27 -14.50
CA ILE A 42 9.49 20.71 -15.03
C ILE A 42 9.22 19.26 -15.44
N MET A 43 9.51 18.91 -16.71
CA MET A 43 9.26 17.56 -17.25
C MET A 43 9.79 16.45 -16.35
N SER A 44 11.03 16.55 -15.87
CA SER A 44 11.64 15.54 -14.99
C SER A 44 11.17 15.59 -13.54
N ALA A 45 10.38 16.59 -13.15
CA ALA A 45 9.77 16.65 -11.82
C ALA A 45 8.49 15.84 -11.76
N ILE A 46 7.72 15.82 -12.86
CA ILE A 46 6.36 15.25 -12.90
C ILE A 46 6.22 14.07 -13.87
N HIS A 47 7.22 13.83 -14.71
CA HIS A 47 7.33 12.68 -15.61
C HIS A 47 8.75 12.13 -15.60
N ARG A 48 8.92 10.95 -16.17
CA ARG A 48 10.18 10.25 -16.42
C ARG A 48 10.95 9.93 -15.16
N SER A 49 10.36 10.08 -13.99
CA SER A 49 10.99 9.99 -12.67
C SER A 49 9.96 9.54 -11.61
N PRO A 50 10.42 9.08 -10.42
CA PRO A 50 9.58 8.46 -9.40
C PRO A 50 8.33 9.24 -8.99
N ALA A 51 8.35 10.56 -9.00
CA ALA A 51 7.20 11.39 -8.60
C ALA A 51 6.04 11.38 -9.60
N PHE A 52 6.20 10.78 -10.79
CA PHE A 52 5.15 10.68 -11.81
C PHE A 52 3.79 10.25 -11.24
N LEU A 53 3.72 9.13 -10.53
CA LEU A 53 2.47 8.60 -9.98
C LEU A 53 1.89 9.47 -8.84
N PRO A 54 2.64 9.79 -7.76
CA PRO A 54 2.09 10.60 -6.68
C PRO A 54 1.75 12.03 -7.11
N TRP A 55 2.53 12.64 -8.01
CA TRP A 55 2.26 13.99 -8.51
C TRP A 55 0.92 14.01 -9.26
N HIS A 56 0.70 13.06 -10.17
CA HIS A 56 -0.55 12.97 -10.91
C HIS A 56 -1.74 12.60 -10.01
N ARG A 57 -1.56 11.73 -9.00
CA ARG A 57 -2.60 11.45 -7.99
C ARG A 57 -3.02 12.71 -7.25
N ARG A 58 -2.05 13.54 -6.83
CA ARG A 58 -2.34 14.81 -6.18
C ARG A 58 -3.05 15.77 -7.14
N PHE A 59 -2.57 15.87 -8.38
CA PHE A 59 -3.12 16.75 -9.40
C PHE A 59 -4.59 16.44 -9.73
N ILE A 60 -4.93 15.17 -9.92
CA ILE A 60 -6.33 14.75 -10.16
C ILE A 60 -7.19 14.90 -8.91
N PHE A 61 -6.65 14.66 -7.70
CA PHE A 61 -7.37 14.89 -6.45
C PHE A 61 -7.73 16.36 -6.25
N ASP A 62 -6.80 17.28 -6.53
CA ASP A 62 -7.07 18.72 -6.44
C ASP A 62 -8.18 19.16 -7.42
N LEU A 63 -8.20 18.62 -8.65
CA LEU A 63 -9.30 18.90 -9.58
C LEU A 63 -10.63 18.34 -9.07
N GLU A 64 -10.61 17.13 -8.52
CA GLU A 64 -11.81 16.48 -8.00
C GLU A 64 -12.46 17.29 -6.87
N LEU A 65 -11.67 17.87 -5.97
CA LEU A 65 -12.18 18.77 -4.94
C LEU A 65 -12.87 20.01 -5.54
N GLU A 66 -12.30 20.59 -6.60
CA GLU A 66 -12.93 21.73 -7.30
C GLU A 66 -14.21 21.31 -8.03
N LEU A 67 -14.24 20.12 -8.63
CA LEU A 67 -15.45 19.57 -9.26
C LEU A 67 -16.57 19.36 -8.23
N GLN A 68 -16.25 18.79 -7.08
CA GLN A 68 -17.17 18.61 -5.95
C GLN A 68 -17.68 19.94 -5.42
N ARG A 69 -16.82 20.97 -5.36
CA ARG A 69 -17.20 22.33 -4.95
C ARG A 69 -18.24 22.93 -5.89
N VAL A 70 -18.01 22.89 -7.20
CA VAL A 70 -18.93 23.50 -8.18
C VAL A 70 -20.20 22.67 -8.42
N SER A 71 -20.14 21.35 -8.24
CA SER A 71 -21.33 20.49 -8.32
C SER A 71 -22.17 20.53 -7.04
N GLY A 72 -21.57 20.85 -5.89
CA GLY A 72 -22.17 20.69 -4.57
C GLY A 72 -22.30 19.23 -4.13
N ASN A 73 -21.71 18.29 -4.87
CA ASN A 73 -21.74 16.86 -4.60
C ASN A 73 -20.36 16.38 -4.12
N PRO A 74 -20.18 16.10 -2.82
CA PRO A 74 -18.90 15.64 -2.27
C PRO A 74 -18.52 14.21 -2.67
N ASP A 75 -19.42 13.47 -3.33
CA ASP A 75 -19.17 12.11 -3.82
C ASP A 75 -18.92 12.06 -5.34
N LEU A 76 -18.88 13.22 -6.01
CA LEU A 76 -18.51 13.31 -7.43
C LEU A 76 -17.04 12.91 -7.60
N GLY A 77 -16.82 11.75 -8.22
CA GLY A 77 -15.50 11.24 -8.59
C GLY A 77 -15.20 11.44 -10.07
N ILE A 78 -13.93 11.70 -10.40
CA ILE A 78 -13.48 11.73 -11.80
C ILE A 78 -13.50 10.28 -12.33
N PRO A 79 -14.25 9.98 -13.41
CA PRO A 79 -14.28 8.63 -13.96
C PRO A 79 -12.95 8.28 -14.62
N TYR A 80 -12.59 6.99 -14.65
CA TYR A 80 -11.37 6.53 -15.33
C TYR A 80 -11.65 6.01 -16.74
N TRP A 81 -10.67 6.19 -17.62
CA TRP A 81 -10.69 5.66 -18.99
C TRP A 81 -10.09 4.26 -19.02
N ASN A 82 -10.95 3.24 -18.98
CA ASN A 82 -10.54 1.85 -19.12
C ASN A 82 -10.06 1.55 -20.55
N TRP A 83 -8.75 1.63 -20.81
CA TRP A 83 -8.19 1.51 -22.16
C TRP A 83 -8.59 0.22 -22.91
N PRO A 84 -8.58 -0.97 -22.29
CA PRO A 84 -9.03 -2.21 -22.92
C PRO A 84 -10.43 -2.15 -23.56
N SER A 85 -11.35 -1.39 -22.99
CA SER A 85 -12.72 -1.19 -23.50
C SER A 85 -12.99 0.24 -24.00
N GLY A 86 -11.93 1.03 -24.18
CA GLY A 86 -11.98 2.47 -24.38
C GLY A 86 -11.69 2.92 -25.81
N SER A 87 -11.83 2.04 -26.80
CA SER A 87 -11.58 2.32 -28.22
C SER A 87 -12.47 3.44 -28.77
N ALA A 88 -12.25 3.86 -30.03
CA ALA A 88 -12.94 5.00 -30.64
C ALA A 88 -14.49 4.93 -30.61
N ASN A 89 -15.07 3.73 -30.51
CA ASN A 89 -16.52 3.51 -30.45
C ASN A 89 -17.07 3.35 -29.02
N ALA A 90 -16.22 3.52 -28.00
CA ALA A 90 -16.62 3.37 -26.61
C ALA A 90 -17.59 4.48 -26.17
N SER A 91 -18.51 4.17 -25.27
CA SER A 91 -19.61 5.07 -24.91
C SER A 91 -19.14 6.37 -24.25
N MET A 92 -17.94 6.39 -23.68
CA MET A 92 -17.35 7.61 -23.13
C MET A 92 -17.13 8.72 -24.18
N TRP A 93 -16.97 8.35 -25.46
CA TRP A 93 -16.76 9.28 -26.58
C TRP A 93 -18.06 9.83 -27.18
N ASN A 94 -19.22 9.44 -26.63
CA ASN A 94 -20.51 9.96 -27.08
C ASN A 94 -20.66 11.45 -26.75
N ASP A 95 -21.59 12.09 -27.47
CA ASP A 95 -21.88 13.52 -27.38
C ASP A 95 -22.39 13.99 -26.02
N ASN A 96 -22.81 13.08 -25.15
CA ASN A 96 -23.24 13.37 -23.78
C ASN A 96 -22.10 13.28 -22.75
N LEU A 97 -20.86 13.01 -23.15
CA LEU A 97 -19.70 13.00 -22.25
C LEU A 97 -18.48 13.71 -22.86
N LEU A 98 -17.62 13.04 -23.64
CA LEU A 98 -16.37 13.64 -24.15
C LEU A 98 -16.47 14.21 -25.57
N GLY A 99 -17.45 13.77 -26.36
CA GLY A 99 -17.41 13.95 -27.82
C GLY A 99 -16.36 13.06 -28.49
N GLY A 100 -16.48 12.87 -29.80
CA GLY A 100 -15.72 11.87 -30.54
C GLY A 100 -14.34 12.32 -31.00
N ASN A 101 -13.86 11.67 -32.05
CA ASN A 101 -12.61 12.00 -32.74
C ASN A 101 -12.70 13.37 -33.46
N GLY A 102 -11.56 13.90 -33.86
CA GLY A 102 -11.49 15.06 -34.73
C GLY A 102 -11.95 14.79 -36.16
N ASP A 103 -12.31 15.84 -36.88
CA ASP A 103 -12.52 15.80 -38.34
C ASP A 103 -11.20 15.57 -39.10
N ALA A 104 -11.20 15.71 -40.44
CA ALA A 104 -9.99 15.52 -41.25
C ALA A 104 -8.84 16.48 -40.90
N GLN A 105 -9.12 17.59 -40.21
CA GLN A 105 -8.14 18.54 -39.69
C GLN A 105 -7.82 18.27 -38.21
N GLY A 106 -8.44 17.26 -37.61
CA GLY A 106 -8.36 16.89 -36.21
C GLY A 106 -9.28 17.68 -35.29
N ILE A 107 -10.14 18.57 -35.80
CA ILE A 107 -10.97 19.46 -34.97
C ILE A 107 -12.12 18.67 -34.38
N VAL A 108 -12.27 18.70 -33.04
CA VAL A 108 -13.39 18.05 -32.37
C VAL A 108 -14.68 18.83 -32.67
N ARG A 109 -15.63 18.16 -33.33
CA ARG A 109 -16.91 18.77 -33.76
C ARG A 109 -18.12 18.33 -32.92
N THR A 110 -17.98 17.30 -32.09
CA THR A 110 -19.10 16.72 -31.34
C THR A 110 -18.86 16.78 -29.84
N GLY A 111 -19.94 16.58 -29.07
CA GLY A 111 -19.92 16.63 -27.61
C GLY A 111 -19.75 18.02 -27.00
N PRO A 112 -19.66 18.12 -25.66
CA PRO A 112 -19.66 19.39 -24.93
C PRO A 112 -18.36 20.18 -25.10
N PHE A 113 -17.28 19.53 -25.54
CA PHE A 113 -15.94 20.13 -25.70
C PHE A 113 -15.57 20.43 -27.16
N ARG A 114 -16.57 20.52 -28.04
CA ARG A 114 -16.39 20.82 -29.47
C ARG A 114 -15.92 22.25 -29.72
N ALA A 115 -15.38 22.47 -30.91
CA ALA A 115 -15.03 23.81 -31.42
C ALA A 115 -16.19 24.81 -31.26
N GLY A 116 -15.88 26.00 -30.75
CA GLY A 116 -16.85 27.06 -30.48
C GLY A 116 -17.59 26.92 -29.14
N GLN A 117 -17.39 25.84 -28.39
CA GLN A 117 -17.85 25.67 -27.00
C GLN A 117 -16.69 25.50 -26.02
N TRP A 118 -15.56 24.99 -26.51
CA TRP A 118 -14.35 24.80 -25.74
C TRP A 118 -13.15 25.41 -26.46
N THR A 119 -12.42 26.26 -25.74
CA THR A 119 -11.20 26.91 -26.23
C THR A 119 -10.03 26.43 -25.39
N VAL A 120 -9.02 25.87 -26.05
CA VAL A 120 -7.79 25.45 -25.39
C VAL A 120 -6.89 26.64 -25.12
N VAL A 121 -6.00 26.54 -24.14
CA VAL A 121 -5.00 27.57 -23.80
C VAL A 121 -3.58 27.06 -24.02
N ASN A 122 -2.67 27.97 -24.38
CA ASN A 122 -1.23 27.68 -24.43
C ASN A 122 -0.60 27.77 -23.03
N ALA A 123 0.71 27.53 -22.92
CA ALA A 123 1.45 27.58 -21.65
C ALA A 123 1.48 28.97 -20.97
N SER A 124 1.14 30.04 -21.71
CA SER A 124 0.97 31.40 -21.17
C SER A 124 -0.48 31.70 -20.75
N GLY A 125 -1.40 30.76 -20.89
CA GLY A 125 -2.82 30.93 -20.54
C GLY A 125 -3.64 31.65 -21.62
N LEU A 126 -3.06 31.89 -22.81
CA LEU A 126 -3.75 32.56 -23.90
C LEU A 126 -4.52 31.56 -24.76
N PRO A 127 -5.70 31.94 -25.32
CA PRO A 127 -6.45 31.11 -26.25
C PRO A 127 -5.58 30.60 -27.41
N ALA A 128 -5.65 29.29 -27.66
CA ALA A 128 -4.80 28.58 -28.63
C ALA A 128 -5.61 27.76 -29.65
N GLY A 129 -6.91 28.03 -29.78
CA GLY A 129 -7.78 27.39 -30.77
C GLY A 129 -8.77 26.37 -30.20
N PRO A 130 -9.35 25.51 -31.04
CA PRO A 130 -10.28 24.46 -30.62
C PRO A 130 -9.54 23.23 -30.06
N LEU A 131 -10.29 22.34 -29.40
CA LEU A 131 -9.80 21.01 -29.04
C LEU A 131 -9.50 20.16 -30.29
N MET A 132 -8.39 19.43 -30.26
CA MET A 132 -7.88 18.64 -31.37
C MET A 132 -7.68 17.18 -30.97
N ARG A 133 -8.16 16.21 -31.77
CA ARG A 133 -7.97 14.76 -31.56
C ARG A 133 -7.73 14.05 -32.89
N ALA A 134 -6.95 12.96 -32.86
CA ALA A 134 -6.64 12.15 -34.04
C ALA A 134 -6.42 10.67 -33.65
N PHE A 135 -7.51 9.99 -33.27
CA PHE A 135 -7.46 8.63 -32.72
C PHE A 135 -6.65 7.65 -33.56
N GLY A 136 -5.60 7.09 -32.97
CA GLY A 136 -4.74 6.06 -33.55
C GLY A 136 -3.86 6.53 -34.72
N GLN A 137 -3.81 7.83 -35.03
CA GLN A 137 -3.09 8.35 -36.20
C GLN A 137 -1.64 8.77 -35.90
N SER A 138 -1.26 8.92 -34.63
CA SER A 138 0.08 9.39 -34.22
C SER A 138 1.09 8.24 -34.02
N GLY A 139 1.02 7.19 -34.84
CA GLY A 139 1.98 6.08 -34.83
C GLY A 139 1.70 4.94 -33.85
N LEU A 140 0.70 5.08 -32.97
CA LEU A 140 0.22 4.00 -32.08
C LEU A 140 -1.29 3.79 -32.31
N PRO A 141 -1.68 2.83 -33.17
CA PRO A 141 -3.08 2.67 -33.58
C PRO A 141 -3.97 1.96 -32.55
N ALA A 142 -3.37 1.22 -31.61
CA ALA A 142 -4.07 0.45 -30.60
C ALA A 142 -3.89 1.07 -29.20
N LEU A 143 -4.88 0.86 -28.34
CA LEU A 143 -4.81 1.19 -26.91
C LEU A 143 -4.12 0.07 -26.12
N PRO A 144 -3.66 0.34 -24.88
CA PRO A 144 -3.22 -0.70 -23.96
C PRO A 144 -4.28 -1.78 -23.73
N THR A 145 -3.85 -3.05 -23.73
CA THR A 145 -4.70 -4.23 -23.51
C THR A 145 -4.68 -4.68 -22.05
N GLN A 146 -5.66 -5.49 -21.64
CA GLN A 146 -5.68 -6.07 -20.29
C GLN A 146 -4.47 -6.98 -20.04
N GLY A 147 -3.98 -7.69 -21.06
CA GLY A 147 -2.79 -8.53 -20.95
C GLY A 147 -1.53 -7.71 -20.63
N GLU A 148 -1.36 -6.56 -21.28
CA GLU A 148 -0.26 -5.63 -21.02
C GLU A 148 -0.36 -4.99 -19.62
N ILE A 149 -1.57 -4.64 -19.16
CA ILE A 149 -1.79 -4.19 -17.78
C ILE A 149 -1.40 -5.31 -16.80
N ASN A 150 -1.85 -6.54 -17.04
CA ASN A 150 -1.52 -7.69 -16.18
C ASN A 150 0.00 -7.94 -16.11
N GLN A 151 0.73 -7.73 -17.21
CA GLN A 151 2.18 -7.82 -17.25
C GLN A 151 2.84 -6.75 -16.35
N VAL A 152 2.43 -5.49 -16.47
CA VAL A 152 3.00 -4.42 -15.62
C VAL A 152 2.63 -4.63 -14.15
N MET A 153 1.45 -5.18 -13.88
CA MET A 153 0.98 -5.50 -12.52
C MET A 153 1.78 -6.58 -11.80
N THR A 154 2.70 -7.30 -12.46
CA THR A 154 3.62 -8.24 -11.79
C THR A 154 4.98 -7.63 -11.46
N VAL A 155 5.22 -6.38 -11.84
CA VAL A 155 6.55 -5.76 -11.74
C VAL A 155 6.76 -5.20 -10.33
N THR A 156 7.89 -5.58 -9.74
CA THR A 156 8.46 -4.96 -8.54
C THR A 156 9.95 -4.65 -8.80
N PRO A 157 10.54 -3.66 -8.11
CA PRO A 157 9.94 -2.77 -7.12
C PRO A 157 9.12 -1.61 -7.75
N TYR A 158 8.64 -0.68 -6.92
CA TYR A 158 7.96 0.55 -7.38
C TYR A 158 8.77 1.28 -8.46
N ASP A 159 10.04 1.54 -8.18
CA ASP A 159 11.01 2.12 -9.12
C ASP A 159 12.42 1.75 -8.68
N VAL A 160 13.42 2.00 -9.53
CA VAL A 160 14.83 1.71 -9.24
C VAL A 160 15.76 2.82 -9.74
N SER A 161 16.94 2.94 -9.14
CA SER A 161 18.04 3.77 -9.67
C SER A 161 18.30 3.43 -11.14
N PRO A 162 18.51 4.42 -12.05
CA PRO A 162 18.84 5.82 -11.78
C PRO A 162 17.64 6.79 -11.66
N TRP A 163 16.45 6.28 -11.30
CA TRP A 163 15.24 7.10 -11.04
C TRP A 163 14.80 7.91 -12.26
N ASN A 164 14.94 7.31 -13.45
CA ASN A 164 14.64 7.97 -14.71
C ASN A 164 14.01 7.02 -15.75
N LEU A 165 13.98 7.42 -17.01
CA LEU A 165 13.45 6.63 -18.13
C LEU A 165 14.21 5.31 -18.41
N SER A 166 15.42 5.14 -17.87
CA SER A 166 16.24 3.92 -17.98
C SER A 166 16.08 2.98 -16.78
N SER A 167 15.25 3.33 -15.78
CA SER A 167 14.99 2.49 -14.61
C SER A 167 14.35 1.16 -15.00
N ASN A 168 15.02 0.04 -14.70
CA ASN A 168 14.56 -1.32 -14.98
C ASN A 168 15.22 -2.32 -13.99
N PRO A 169 14.47 -3.19 -13.29
CA PRO A 169 13.00 -3.28 -13.25
C PRO A 169 12.36 -2.08 -12.54
N SER A 170 11.21 -1.62 -13.04
CA SER A 170 10.47 -0.49 -12.45
C SER A 170 9.01 -0.52 -12.85
N PHE A 171 8.12 -0.66 -11.85
CA PHE A 171 6.68 -0.56 -12.06
C PHE A 171 6.29 0.83 -12.60
N ARG A 172 6.78 1.90 -11.95
CA ARG A 172 6.54 3.29 -12.36
C ARG A 172 6.90 3.51 -13.82
N ASN A 173 8.09 3.08 -14.25
CA ASN A 173 8.59 3.34 -15.60
C ASN A 173 7.88 2.49 -16.68
N GLN A 174 7.46 1.27 -16.34
CA GLN A 174 6.64 0.44 -17.25
C GLN A 174 5.21 0.96 -17.37
N LEU A 175 4.62 1.44 -16.28
CA LEU A 175 3.30 2.06 -16.29
C LEU A 175 3.31 3.41 -17.03
N GLU A 176 4.32 4.24 -16.80
CA GLU A 176 4.49 5.50 -17.53
C GLU A 176 4.70 5.24 -19.03
N GLY A 177 5.47 4.20 -19.37
CA GLY A 177 5.56 3.66 -20.71
C GLY A 177 6.84 4.01 -21.46
N TRP A 178 7.98 4.10 -20.77
CA TRP A 178 9.31 4.23 -21.40
C TRP A 178 10.02 2.89 -21.61
N ILE A 179 9.59 1.88 -20.85
CA ILE A 179 9.99 0.48 -20.99
C ILE A 179 8.74 -0.41 -20.98
N GLY A 180 8.87 -1.65 -21.47
CA GLY A 180 7.75 -2.59 -21.50
C GLY A 180 6.66 -2.19 -22.50
N PRO A 181 5.38 -2.48 -22.20
CA PRO A 181 4.31 -2.37 -23.19
C PRO A 181 3.86 -0.94 -23.47
N ASN A 182 4.45 0.11 -22.89
CA ASN A 182 4.06 1.49 -23.15
C ASN A 182 2.55 1.74 -22.86
N LEU A 183 2.19 1.90 -21.57
CA LEU A 183 0.80 2.09 -21.15
C LEU A 183 0.35 3.56 -21.22
N HIS A 184 0.73 4.39 -20.25
CA HIS A 184 0.32 5.80 -20.16
C HIS A 184 0.68 6.59 -21.43
N ASN A 185 1.95 6.55 -21.86
CA ASN A 185 2.42 7.28 -23.04
C ASN A 185 1.62 6.89 -24.31
N ARG A 186 1.23 5.62 -24.47
CA ARG A 186 0.40 5.14 -25.58
C ARG A 186 -1.00 5.73 -25.54
N GLY A 187 -1.60 5.93 -24.37
CA GLY A 187 -2.91 6.59 -24.26
C GLY A 187 -2.88 8.03 -24.76
N HIS A 188 -1.87 8.81 -24.35
CA HIS A 188 -1.64 10.17 -24.87
C HIS A 188 -1.46 10.20 -26.39
N VAL A 189 -0.57 9.34 -26.91
CA VAL A 189 -0.28 9.28 -28.35
C VAL A 189 -1.49 8.78 -29.15
N TRP A 190 -2.24 7.82 -28.61
CA TRP A 190 -3.43 7.30 -29.29
C TRP A 190 -4.51 8.37 -29.46
N VAL A 191 -4.75 9.22 -28.45
CA VAL A 191 -5.70 10.33 -28.60
C VAL A 191 -5.18 11.36 -29.62
N GLY A 192 -3.89 11.66 -29.58
CA GLY A 192 -3.25 12.63 -30.46
C GLY A 192 -3.71 14.07 -30.20
N GLY A 193 -3.34 14.97 -31.12
CA GLY A 193 -3.76 16.38 -31.07
C GLY A 193 -3.43 17.07 -29.74
N SER A 194 -4.46 17.59 -29.06
CA SER A 194 -4.34 18.33 -27.81
C SER A 194 -3.81 17.47 -26.65
N MET A 195 -3.86 16.13 -26.72
CA MET A 195 -3.31 15.24 -25.69
C MET A 195 -1.79 15.02 -25.77
N LEU A 196 -1.10 15.51 -26.82
CA LEU A 196 0.34 15.31 -27.00
C LEU A 196 1.27 16.27 -26.21
N PRO A 197 1.03 17.60 -26.20
CA PRO A 197 1.94 18.54 -25.55
C PRO A 197 1.80 18.53 -24.02
N MET A 198 2.70 19.25 -23.31
CA MET A 198 2.54 19.53 -21.87
C MET A 198 1.27 20.31 -21.53
N THR A 199 0.58 20.86 -22.53
CA THR A 199 -0.76 21.44 -22.37
C THR A 199 -1.86 20.38 -22.53
N SER A 200 -1.55 19.09 -22.40
CA SER A 200 -2.49 17.96 -22.54
C SER A 200 -3.73 18.01 -21.65
N PRO A 201 -3.71 18.60 -20.45
CA PRO A 201 -4.95 18.78 -19.68
C PRO A 201 -5.99 19.68 -20.34
N ASN A 202 -5.70 20.33 -21.49
CA ASN A 202 -6.72 21.00 -22.29
C ASN A 202 -7.81 20.05 -22.79
N ASP A 203 -7.51 18.76 -22.94
CA ASP A 203 -8.52 17.75 -23.23
C ASP A 203 -9.04 17.14 -21.91
N PRO A 204 -10.34 17.23 -21.59
CA PRO A 204 -10.89 16.61 -20.39
C PRO A 204 -10.64 15.11 -20.26
N VAL A 205 -10.35 14.40 -21.35
CA VAL A 205 -9.97 12.98 -21.27
C VAL A 205 -8.62 12.76 -20.57
N PHE A 206 -7.76 13.79 -20.46
CA PHE A 206 -6.52 13.75 -19.66
C PHE A 206 -6.79 13.24 -18.25
N PHE A 207 -7.80 13.80 -17.58
CA PHE A 207 -8.09 13.46 -16.19
C PHE A 207 -8.63 12.03 -16.06
N MET A 208 -9.43 11.56 -17.04
CA MET A 208 -9.88 10.17 -17.09
C MET A 208 -8.73 9.20 -17.40
N HIS A 209 -7.80 9.61 -18.27
CA HIS A 209 -6.58 8.86 -18.58
C HIS A 209 -5.73 8.67 -17.33
N HIS A 210 -5.46 9.75 -16.59
CA HIS A 210 -4.66 9.68 -15.36
C HIS A 210 -5.40 9.01 -14.20
N CYS A 211 -6.74 9.03 -14.15
CA CYS A 211 -7.48 8.18 -13.20
C CYS A 211 -7.29 6.69 -13.50
N MET A 212 -7.11 6.27 -14.76
CA MET A 212 -6.78 4.88 -15.08
C MET A 212 -5.35 4.52 -14.66
N VAL A 213 -4.39 5.41 -14.89
CA VAL A 213 -3.01 5.26 -14.38
C VAL A 213 -3.01 5.12 -12.86
N ASP A 214 -3.74 6.00 -12.18
CA ASP A 214 -3.85 6.01 -10.73
C ASP A 214 -4.56 4.78 -10.17
N LYS A 215 -5.60 4.29 -10.85
CA LYS A 215 -6.26 3.01 -10.53
C LYS A 215 -5.28 1.85 -10.60
N ILE A 216 -4.47 1.76 -11.65
CA ILE A 216 -3.47 0.67 -11.78
C ILE A 216 -2.45 0.76 -10.64
N TRP A 217 -2.00 1.96 -10.27
CA TRP A 217 -1.13 2.13 -9.11
C TRP A 217 -1.81 1.73 -7.80
N HIS A 218 -3.07 2.13 -7.59
CA HIS A 218 -3.87 1.71 -6.43
C HIS A 218 -3.98 0.18 -6.34
N ASP A 219 -4.38 -0.48 -7.43
CA ASP A 219 -4.50 -1.94 -7.49
C ASP A 219 -3.13 -2.62 -7.24
N TRP A 220 -2.03 -2.03 -7.73
CA TRP A 220 -0.67 -2.53 -7.48
C TRP A 220 -0.29 -2.44 -6.00
N GLN A 221 -0.63 -1.32 -5.32
CA GLN A 221 -0.39 -1.16 -3.89
C GLN A 221 -1.20 -2.16 -3.05
N LEU A 222 -2.44 -2.45 -3.45
CA LEU A 222 -3.26 -3.50 -2.81
C LEU A 222 -2.67 -4.90 -3.02
N ARG A 223 -2.10 -5.17 -4.20
CA ARG A 223 -1.44 -6.44 -4.52
C ARG A 223 -0.13 -6.61 -3.75
N PHE A 224 0.62 -5.54 -3.58
CA PHE A 224 1.94 -5.55 -2.95
C PHE A 224 2.00 -4.61 -1.73
N PRO A 225 1.26 -4.91 -0.63
CA PRO A 225 1.17 -4.02 0.53
C PRO A 225 2.53 -3.79 1.23
N ASN A 226 3.51 -4.65 0.96
CA ASN A 226 4.85 -4.58 1.54
C ASN A 226 5.84 -3.81 0.66
N GLN A 227 5.48 -3.49 -0.59
CA GLN A 227 6.30 -2.66 -1.46
C GLN A 227 6.13 -1.19 -1.08
N ARG A 228 7.24 -0.45 -1.07
CA ARG A 228 7.27 0.96 -0.69
C ARG A 228 7.50 1.84 -1.91
N TYR A 229 7.16 3.12 -1.77
CA TYR A 229 7.61 4.13 -2.71
C TYR A 229 9.13 4.21 -2.67
N LEU A 230 9.76 4.24 -3.84
CA LEU A 230 11.20 4.44 -4.00
C LEU A 230 11.44 5.61 -4.96
N PRO A 231 12.47 6.44 -4.72
CA PRO A 231 13.41 6.37 -3.61
C PRO A 231 12.83 6.92 -2.29
N GLU A 232 13.14 6.29 -1.16
CA GLU A 232 12.85 6.89 0.15
C GLU A 232 13.75 8.09 0.42
N THR A 233 15.04 7.95 0.10
CA THR A 233 16.06 9.00 0.20
C THR A 233 17.15 8.76 -0.85
N GLY A 234 18.02 9.76 -1.07
CA GLY A 234 19.23 9.61 -1.89
C GLY A 234 19.01 9.65 -3.41
N GLY A 235 17.76 9.80 -3.86
CA GLY A 235 17.42 10.17 -5.23
C GLY A 235 17.48 11.69 -5.47
N PRO A 236 17.18 12.13 -6.70
CA PRO A 236 17.13 13.56 -7.04
C PRO A 236 16.12 14.32 -6.17
N PHE A 237 16.41 15.58 -5.86
CA PHE A 237 15.48 16.44 -5.12
C PHE A 237 14.12 16.54 -5.84
N GLY A 238 13.04 16.44 -5.07
CA GLY A 238 11.67 16.41 -5.58
C GLY A 238 11.17 14.99 -5.91
N GLN A 239 12.04 13.99 -5.84
CA GLN A 239 11.72 12.59 -6.15
C GLN A 239 11.78 11.67 -4.93
N ASN A 240 12.32 12.13 -3.80
CA ASN A 240 12.35 11.31 -2.59
C ASN A 240 10.99 11.33 -1.87
N LEU A 241 10.72 10.31 -1.05
CA LEU A 241 9.45 10.10 -0.36
C LEU A 241 8.94 11.34 0.41
N THR A 242 9.85 12.11 1.00
CA THR A 242 9.54 13.30 1.81
C THR A 242 9.87 14.61 1.12
N ASP A 243 10.32 14.57 -0.14
CA ASP A 243 10.56 15.79 -0.90
C ASP A 243 9.24 16.40 -1.38
N PRO A 244 9.11 17.72 -1.39
CA PRO A 244 7.99 18.39 -2.04
C PRO A 244 8.05 18.18 -3.56
N MET A 245 6.94 17.76 -4.16
CA MET A 245 6.87 17.44 -5.60
C MET A 245 6.75 18.67 -6.50
N ASP A 246 6.28 19.80 -5.96
CA ASP A 246 5.94 21.03 -6.71
C ASP A 246 6.89 22.22 -6.48
N SER A 247 7.95 22.06 -5.69
CA SER A 247 8.77 23.21 -5.28
C SER A 247 10.19 23.16 -5.81
N THR A 248 10.73 24.33 -6.15
CA THR A 248 12.18 24.56 -6.09
C THR A 248 12.61 24.59 -4.61
N PRO A 249 13.90 24.34 -4.27
CA PRO A 249 14.39 24.29 -2.89
C PRO A 249 14.10 25.52 -1.99
N SER A 250 13.57 26.60 -2.55
CA SER A 250 13.27 27.87 -1.88
C SER A 250 11.77 28.24 -1.80
N GLY A 251 10.84 27.36 -2.20
CA GLY A 251 9.39 27.60 -2.18
C GLY A 251 8.69 27.17 -0.87
N GLN A 252 7.39 27.51 -0.73
CA GLN A 252 6.54 26.91 0.31
C GLN A 252 6.54 25.38 0.18
N ILE A 253 6.47 24.65 1.31
CA ILE A 253 6.44 23.19 1.32
C ILE A 253 5.18 22.71 0.59
N GLY A 254 5.38 22.22 -0.64
CA GLY A 254 4.33 21.61 -1.44
C GLY A 254 4.01 20.16 -1.01
N PRO A 255 2.98 19.54 -1.60
CA PRO A 255 2.64 18.15 -1.34
C PRO A 255 3.81 17.22 -1.67
N ARG A 256 3.98 16.17 -0.87
CA ARG A 256 5.06 15.19 -0.99
C ARG A 256 4.50 13.82 -1.40
N PRO A 257 5.32 12.90 -1.94
CA PRO A 257 4.85 11.55 -2.24
C PRO A 257 4.18 10.86 -1.04
N ILE A 258 4.75 11.00 0.16
CA ILE A 258 4.21 10.41 1.39
C ILE A 258 2.77 10.85 1.71
N ASP A 259 2.38 12.06 1.28
CA ASP A 259 1.06 12.62 1.60
C ASP A 259 -0.06 11.99 0.75
N VAL A 260 0.28 11.25 -0.32
CA VAL A 260 -0.69 10.71 -1.29
C VAL A 260 -0.54 9.22 -1.59
N LEU A 261 0.32 8.50 -0.86
CA LEU A 261 0.52 7.07 -1.09
C LEU A 261 -0.77 6.26 -0.89
N ASN A 262 -1.59 6.59 0.12
CA ASN A 262 -2.82 5.86 0.39
C ASN A 262 -4.02 6.62 -0.20
N SER A 263 -4.52 6.18 -1.36
CA SER A 263 -5.68 6.80 -2.00
C SER A 263 -6.95 6.71 -1.14
N ALA A 264 -7.15 5.61 -0.38
CA ALA A 264 -8.31 5.46 0.50
C ALA A 264 -8.26 6.47 1.67
N ALA A 265 -7.06 6.79 2.17
CA ALA A 265 -6.90 7.86 3.17
C ALA A 265 -7.22 9.25 2.62
N LEU A 266 -7.11 9.45 1.30
CA LEU A 266 -7.59 10.65 0.60
C LEU A 266 -9.10 10.61 0.30
N GLY A 267 -9.79 9.52 0.64
CA GLY A 267 -11.21 9.32 0.32
C GLY A 267 -11.47 8.93 -1.14
N ILE A 268 -10.43 8.51 -1.88
CA ILE A 268 -10.51 8.05 -3.27
C ILE A 268 -10.63 6.52 -3.27
N VAL A 269 -11.72 6.03 -3.85
CA VAL A 269 -11.93 4.59 -4.12
C VAL A 269 -12.30 4.38 -5.57
N TYR A 270 -11.94 3.22 -6.11
CA TYR A 270 -12.26 2.81 -7.47
C TYR A 270 -13.31 1.70 -7.46
N ASP A 271 -14.22 1.71 -8.42
CA ASP A 271 -14.99 0.50 -8.72
C ASP A 271 -14.10 -0.54 -9.43
N GLY A 272 -14.61 -1.78 -9.55
CA GLY A 272 -13.93 -2.84 -10.30
C GLY A 272 -12.48 -3.07 -9.87
N ILE A 273 -12.21 -3.18 -8.56
CA ILE A 273 -10.86 -3.48 -8.04
C ILE A 273 -10.35 -4.75 -8.72
N ILE A 274 -9.17 -4.66 -9.36
CA ILE A 274 -8.54 -5.85 -9.93
C ILE A 274 -7.99 -6.67 -8.77
N THR A 275 -8.72 -7.71 -8.36
CA THR A 275 -8.25 -8.65 -7.34
C THR A 275 -7.26 -9.64 -7.97
N GLN A 276 -6.04 -9.19 -8.22
CA GLN A 276 -4.92 -10.11 -8.41
C GLN A 276 -4.52 -10.63 -7.04
N PRO A 277 -4.27 -11.95 -6.86
CA PRO A 277 -3.82 -12.48 -5.58
C PRO A 277 -2.51 -11.80 -5.17
N GLN A 278 -2.43 -11.43 -3.89
CA GLN A 278 -1.16 -10.99 -3.31
C GLN A 278 -0.13 -12.11 -3.49
N PRO A 279 1.14 -11.80 -3.81
CA PRO A 279 2.17 -12.82 -3.88
C PRO A 279 2.24 -13.55 -2.54
N ALA A 280 2.40 -14.87 -2.60
CA ALA A 280 2.64 -15.65 -1.39
C ALA A 280 3.94 -15.19 -0.74
N ILE A 281 3.89 -14.92 0.57
CA ILE A 281 5.10 -14.59 1.35
C ILE A 281 5.87 -15.91 1.54
N PRO A 282 7.14 -16.01 1.08
CA PRO A 282 7.96 -17.19 1.28
C PRO A 282 8.04 -17.59 2.76
N HIS A 283 7.87 -18.89 3.03
CA HIS A 283 7.83 -19.43 4.39
C HIS A 283 9.18 -20.04 4.77
N ILE A 284 9.82 -19.52 5.83
CA ILE A 284 11.04 -20.09 6.42
C ILE A 284 10.63 -21.14 7.45
N ILE A 285 11.19 -22.34 7.32
CA ILE A 285 10.99 -23.42 8.29
C ILE A 285 12.03 -23.26 9.41
N VAL A 286 11.57 -23.11 10.65
CA VAL A 286 12.46 -22.98 11.82
C VAL A 286 13.34 -24.23 11.95
N GLY A 287 14.65 -24.02 12.04
CA GLY A 287 15.67 -25.07 12.14
C GLY A 287 16.10 -25.68 10.80
N ALA A 288 15.47 -25.31 9.68
CA ALA A 288 15.91 -25.73 8.35
C ALA A 288 17.13 -24.93 7.88
N ASN A 289 17.72 -25.38 6.77
CA ASN A 289 18.79 -24.63 6.11
C ASN A 289 18.29 -23.23 5.68
N PRO A 290 19.13 -22.18 5.78
CA PRO A 290 18.78 -20.84 5.35
C PRO A 290 18.28 -20.80 3.90
N THR A 291 17.16 -20.09 3.68
CA THR A 291 16.57 -19.87 2.36
C THR A 291 17.41 -18.85 1.61
N GLN A 292 17.88 -19.21 0.41
CA GLN A 292 18.63 -18.31 -0.47
C GLN A 292 17.70 -17.27 -1.09
N ALA A 293 18.17 -16.03 -1.17
CA ALA A 293 17.48 -14.90 -1.76
C ALA A 293 18.47 -13.85 -2.27
N ASP A 294 17.97 -12.85 -2.97
CA ASP A 294 18.75 -11.73 -3.45
C ASP A 294 17.95 -10.45 -3.46
N ILE A 295 18.60 -9.36 -3.06
CA ILE A 295 18.10 -8.01 -3.32
C ILE A 295 18.48 -7.71 -4.77
N ALA A 296 17.57 -8.00 -5.69
CA ALA A 296 17.76 -7.91 -7.13
C ALA A 296 17.86 -6.45 -7.61
N SER A 297 17.29 -5.51 -6.87
CA SER A 297 17.27 -4.08 -7.20
C SER A 297 17.66 -3.18 -6.02
N PRO A 298 18.42 -2.08 -6.24
CA PRO A 298 18.69 -1.10 -5.19
C PRO A 298 17.44 -0.57 -4.51
N GLY A 299 17.39 -0.69 -3.18
CA GLY A 299 16.27 -0.21 -2.36
C GLY A 299 15.10 -1.19 -2.26
N GLU A 300 15.16 -2.33 -2.94
CA GLU A 300 14.22 -3.43 -2.75
C GLU A 300 14.29 -3.97 -1.32
N THR A 301 13.15 -4.52 -0.88
CA THR A 301 13.05 -5.26 0.37
C THR A 301 12.33 -6.58 0.12
N ASP A 302 12.88 -7.66 0.64
CA ASP A 302 12.24 -8.97 0.65
C ASP A 302 11.46 -9.17 1.93
N LEU A 303 10.34 -9.87 1.85
CA LEU A 303 9.55 -10.25 3.01
C LEU A 303 9.44 -11.78 3.09
N PHE A 304 9.73 -12.33 4.26
CA PHE A 304 9.54 -13.74 4.61
C PHE A 304 8.60 -13.86 5.79
N GLN A 305 8.00 -15.04 5.95
CA GLN A 305 7.23 -15.39 7.14
C GLN A 305 7.73 -16.70 7.76
N PHE A 306 7.52 -16.90 9.05
CA PHE A 306 7.83 -18.13 9.74
C PHE A 306 6.89 -18.34 10.94
N GLU A 307 6.64 -19.58 11.32
CA GLU A 307 5.80 -19.92 12.47
C GLU A 307 6.66 -20.24 13.69
N ILE A 308 6.34 -19.60 14.81
CA ILE A 308 6.83 -19.96 16.13
C ILE A 308 5.77 -20.84 16.80
N PRO A 309 6.06 -22.12 17.08
CA PRO A 309 5.06 -23.06 17.62
C PRO A 309 4.85 -22.91 19.13
N SER A 310 5.82 -22.35 19.85
CA SER A 310 5.85 -22.27 21.31
C SER A 310 6.75 -21.14 21.77
N PHE A 311 6.52 -20.62 22.97
CA PHE A 311 7.40 -19.62 23.54
C PHE A 311 8.83 -20.15 23.74
N GLY A 312 9.84 -19.41 23.30
CA GLY A 312 11.23 -19.80 23.50
C GLY A 312 12.22 -18.84 22.84
N PRO A 313 13.54 -19.02 23.08
CA PRO A 313 14.58 -18.25 22.44
C PRO A 313 14.75 -18.69 20.98
N TYR A 314 14.60 -17.74 20.06
CA TYR A 314 14.85 -17.93 18.63
C TYR A 314 15.86 -16.91 18.14
N THR A 315 16.72 -17.36 17.24
CA THR A 315 17.61 -16.50 16.46
C THR A 315 17.17 -16.50 15.02
N MET A 316 16.87 -15.31 14.52
CA MET A 316 16.70 -15.01 13.11
C MET A 316 17.98 -14.37 12.61
N TYR A 317 18.50 -14.84 11.48
CA TYR A 317 19.81 -14.44 11.01
C TYR A 317 19.87 -14.45 9.48
N THR A 318 20.71 -13.59 8.93
CA THR A 318 21.16 -13.68 7.54
C THR A 318 22.57 -14.25 7.47
N THR A 319 22.93 -14.80 6.31
CA THR A 319 24.29 -15.23 5.98
C THR A 319 24.62 -14.82 4.55
N GLY A 320 25.90 -14.64 4.25
CA GLY A 320 26.37 -14.28 2.91
C GLY A 320 27.43 -13.19 2.96
N SER A 321 27.76 -12.64 1.79
CA SER A 321 28.74 -11.56 1.65
C SER A 321 28.10 -10.16 1.68
N SER A 322 26.77 -10.07 1.68
CA SER A 322 26.05 -8.80 1.60
C SER A 322 25.82 -8.24 3.00
N ASP A 323 26.02 -6.93 3.14
CA ASP A 323 25.69 -6.16 4.34
C ASP A 323 24.17 -6.00 4.42
N THR A 324 23.53 -6.73 5.33
CA THR A 324 22.07 -6.86 5.40
C THR A 324 21.51 -6.04 6.55
N PHE A 325 20.25 -5.65 6.43
CA PHE A 325 19.47 -5.04 7.50
C PHE A 325 18.15 -5.82 7.63
N MET A 326 17.95 -6.44 8.79
CA MET A 326 16.76 -7.23 9.12
C MET A 326 15.83 -6.45 10.05
N THR A 327 14.54 -6.50 9.75
CA THR A 327 13.48 -6.10 10.68
C THR A 327 12.52 -7.26 10.92
N LEU A 328 12.30 -7.60 12.19
CA LEU A 328 11.33 -8.58 12.65
C LEU A 328 9.98 -7.89 12.92
N PHE A 329 8.90 -8.48 12.41
CA PHE A 329 7.52 -8.07 12.67
C PHE A 329 6.68 -9.24 13.21
N GLY A 330 5.62 -8.93 13.95
CA GLY A 330 4.63 -9.90 14.44
C GLY A 330 4.36 -9.78 15.95
N PRO A 331 3.73 -10.80 16.55
CA PRO A 331 3.13 -11.94 15.88
C PRO A 331 1.86 -11.57 15.10
N ASN A 332 1.58 -12.30 14.03
CA ASN A 332 0.39 -12.24 13.16
C ASN A 332 0.10 -10.88 12.48
N ASP A 333 1.07 -9.97 12.48
CA ASP A 333 1.00 -8.68 11.80
C ASP A 333 2.35 -8.38 11.12
N PRO A 334 2.42 -8.31 9.77
CA PRO A 334 3.65 -8.01 9.02
C PRO A 334 4.13 -6.55 9.14
N ASN A 335 3.40 -5.69 9.86
CA ASN A 335 3.70 -4.28 10.08
C ASN A 335 3.96 -3.92 11.55
N ALA A 336 3.67 -4.82 12.49
CA ALA A 336 3.98 -4.62 13.91
C ALA A 336 5.45 -4.93 14.20
N GLN A 337 6.31 -3.90 14.14
CA GLN A 337 7.76 -4.08 14.33
C GLN A 337 8.07 -4.53 15.77
N VAL A 338 8.84 -5.61 15.89
CA VAL A 338 9.32 -6.18 17.15
C VAL A 338 10.77 -5.77 17.43
N ALA A 339 11.64 -5.91 16.42
CA ALA A 339 13.06 -5.62 16.54
C ALA A 339 13.69 -5.39 15.16
N SER A 340 14.87 -4.75 15.12
CA SER A 340 15.67 -4.62 13.90
C SER A 340 17.16 -4.69 14.25
N ASN A 341 17.97 -5.18 13.32
CA ASN A 341 19.43 -5.24 13.43
C ASN A 341 20.07 -5.34 12.03
N ASP A 342 21.26 -4.79 11.87
CA ASP A 342 22.10 -4.84 10.66
C ASP A 342 23.34 -5.72 10.82
N ASP A 343 24.10 -5.58 11.90
CA ASP A 343 25.47 -6.13 12.02
C ASP A 343 25.66 -7.13 13.17
N GLY A 344 24.57 -7.61 13.76
CA GLY A 344 24.59 -8.50 14.93
C GLY A 344 25.09 -9.92 14.66
N GLY A 345 25.31 -10.28 13.39
CA GLY A 345 25.84 -11.56 12.92
C GLY A 345 27.24 -11.44 12.32
N GLU A 346 27.73 -12.54 11.73
CA GLU A 346 29.06 -12.56 11.10
C GLU A 346 29.08 -11.79 9.78
N ASN A 347 30.22 -11.19 9.42
CA ASN A 347 30.43 -10.54 8.12
C ASN A 347 29.38 -9.48 7.74
N LEU A 348 28.97 -8.63 8.68
CA LEU A 348 27.94 -7.58 8.49
C LEU A 348 26.54 -8.15 8.17
N ASN A 349 26.30 -9.42 8.50
CA ASN A 349 24.96 -9.97 8.42
C ASN A 349 24.15 -9.60 9.66
N SER A 350 22.85 -9.46 9.47
CA SER A 350 21.92 -9.18 10.56
C SER A 350 21.65 -10.42 11.40
N GLN A 351 21.54 -10.23 12.72
CA GLN A 351 21.11 -11.27 13.65
C GLN A 351 20.24 -10.67 14.75
N ILE A 352 19.08 -11.29 14.98
CA ILE A 352 18.15 -10.91 16.05
C ILE A 352 17.90 -12.17 16.90
N THR A 353 18.25 -12.11 18.18
CA THR A 353 17.90 -13.15 19.16
C THR A 353 16.85 -12.62 20.13
N ARG A 354 15.71 -13.29 20.22
CA ARG A 354 14.59 -12.91 21.10
C ARG A 354 13.85 -14.13 21.61
N ASN A 355 13.27 -14.01 22.81
CA ASN A 355 12.19 -14.90 23.20
C ASN A 355 10.94 -14.50 22.42
N LEU A 356 10.40 -15.42 21.62
CA LEU A 356 9.20 -15.20 20.80
C LEU A 356 8.08 -16.12 21.28
N SER A 357 6.86 -15.59 21.36
CA SER A 357 5.65 -16.34 21.69
C SER A 357 5.11 -17.08 20.47
N ALA A 358 4.18 -18.02 20.68
CA ALA A 358 3.60 -18.75 19.55
C ALA A 358 2.79 -17.83 18.60
N GLY A 359 3.07 -17.93 17.31
CA GLY A 359 2.43 -17.13 16.25
C GLY A 359 3.25 -17.06 14.96
N ILE A 360 2.70 -16.37 13.96
CA ILE A 360 3.37 -16.13 12.68
C ILE A 360 4.18 -14.84 12.78
N TYR A 361 5.45 -14.87 12.44
CA TYR A 361 6.32 -13.69 12.40
C TYR A 361 6.79 -13.44 10.98
N TYR A 362 7.25 -12.22 10.72
CA TYR A 362 7.72 -11.79 9.41
C TYR A 362 9.12 -11.18 9.51
N LEU A 363 9.97 -11.48 8.53
CA LEU A 363 11.28 -10.87 8.37
C LEU A 363 11.28 -10.02 7.12
N ARG A 364 11.55 -8.72 7.27
CA ARG A 364 11.85 -7.83 6.15
C ARG A 364 13.36 -7.68 6.05
N ILE A 365 13.91 -8.06 4.90
CA ILE A 365 15.34 -7.98 4.63
C ILE A 365 15.57 -6.94 3.54
N ARG A 366 16.57 -6.10 3.74
CA ARG A 366 17.13 -5.21 2.73
C ARG A 366 18.64 -5.20 2.85
N LEU A 367 19.35 -4.61 1.91
CA LEU A 367 20.75 -4.27 2.14
C LEU A 367 20.86 -2.99 2.99
N PHE A 368 21.91 -2.90 3.81
CA PHE A 368 22.17 -1.72 4.64
C PHE A 368 22.22 -0.46 3.77
N SER A 369 22.97 -0.53 2.67
CA SER A 369 22.95 0.47 1.60
C SER A 369 21.76 0.24 0.67
N ALA A 370 20.87 1.24 0.58
CA ALA A 370 19.76 1.25 -0.38
C ALA A 370 20.20 1.39 -1.85
N ARG A 371 21.51 1.43 -2.14
CA ARG A 371 22.08 1.65 -3.48
C ARG A 371 22.68 0.39 -4.10
N THR A 372 22.76 -0.69 -3.35
CA THR A 372 23.44 -1.93 -3.77
C THR A 372 22.44 -3.06 -3.97
N THR A 373 22.84 -4.04 -4.76
CA THR A 373 22.20 -5.35 -4.89
C THR A 373 23.11 -6.41 -4.29
N GLY A 374 22.57 -7.60 -4.01
CA GLY A 374 23.40 -8.67 -3.47
C GLY A 374 22.61 -9.89 -3.02
N ASN A 375 23.28 -11.03 -3.02
CA ASN A 375 22.74 -12.30 -2.56
C ASN A 375 22.91 -12.43 -1.05
N TYR A 376 21.98 -13.12 -0.41
CA TYR A 376 22.04 -13.50 0.99
C TYR A 376 21.23 -14.79 1.20
N ALA A 377 21.32 -15.37 2.38
CA ALA A 377 20.39 -16.38 2.82
C ALA A 377 19.83 -16.00 4.19
N VAL A 378 18.57 -16.35 4.45
CA VAL A 378 17.86 -16.03 5.69
C VAL A 378 17.41 -17.30 6.39
N GLY A 379 17.64 -17.38 7.69
CA GLY A 379 17.29 -18.54 8.51
C GLY A 379 16.69 -18.15 9.84
N VAL A 380 15.95 -19.09 10.43
CA VAL A 380 15.44 -19.00 11.80
C VAL A 380 15.79 -20.30 12.52
N ARG A 381 16.37 -20.21 13.72
CA ARG A 381 16.68 -21.37 14.56
C ARG A 381 16.18 -21.17 15.98
N SER A 382 15.84 -22.27 16.66
CA SER A 382 15.64 -22.28 18.11
C SER A 382 17.00 -22.37 18.79
N ASP A 383 17.28 -21.48 19.74
CA ASP A 383 18.52 -21.54 20.54
C ASP A 383 18.33 -22.31 21.85
N GLY A 384 17.11 -22.83 22.10
CA GLY A 384 16.79 -23.74 23.20
C GLY A 384 16.86 -25.21 22.79
N ASN A 385 17.27 -26.07 23.73
CA ASN A 385 17.11 -27.53 23.63
C ASN A 385 15.63 -27.89 23.70
N ASN A 386 15.03 -28.29 22.57
CA ASN A 386 13.60 -28.54 22.36
C ASN A 386 12.68 -27.30 22.58
N PRO A 387 11.56 -27.19 21.85
CA PRO A 387 10.50 -26.26 22.26
C PRO A 387 10.10 -26.60 23.69
N ASN A 388 10.36 -25.68 24.63
CA ASN A 388 9.90 -25.86 26.00
C ASN A 388 8.38 -26.03 25.97
N PRO A 389 7.81 -27.04 26.63
CA PRO A 389 6.36 -27.18 26.71
C PRO A 389 5.78 -25.88 27.27
N VAL A 390 4.73 -25.37 26.62
CA VAL A 390 3.97 -24.21 27.11
C VAL A 390 3.71 -24.42 28.61
N THR A 391 4.07 -23.41 29.42
CA THR A 391 4.00 -23.56 30.87
C THR A 391 2.58 -23.90 31.30
N GLU A 392 2.43 -24.96 32.10
CA GLU A 392 1.12 -25.42 32.56
C GLU A 392 0.69 -24.65 33.80
N LEU A 393 -0.52 -24.11 33.76
CA LEU A 393 -1.22 -23.62 34.93
C LEU A 393 -1.87 -24.80 35.65
N ILE A 394 -1.28 -25.18 36.78
CA ILE A 394 -1.82 -26.23 37.64
C ILE A 394 -3.05 -25.69 38.37
N ILE A 395 -4.19 -26.39 38.20
CA ILE A 395 -5.46 -26.08 38.89
C ILE A 395 -5.24 -26.13 40.40
N ASP A 396 -5.61 -25.03 41.08
CA ASP A 396 -5.40 -24.82 42.52
C ASP A 396 -3.92 -24.86 42.95
N GLY A 397 -3.01 -24.68 41.99
CA GLY A 397 -1.58 -24.60 42.21
C GLY A 397 -1.10 -23.21 42.63
N ALA A 398 0.21 -23.10 42.85
CA ALA A 398 0.88 -21.83 43.13
C ALA A 398 0.77 -20.88 41.93
N SER A 399 0.81 -19.57 42.20
CA SER A 399 0.88 -18.57 41.13
C SER A 399 2.24 -18.61 40.44
N ILE A 400 2.24 -18.42 39.13
CA ILE A 400 3.44 -18.32 38.31
C ILE A 400 3.77 -16.85 38.12
N ASN A 401 4.97 -16.43 38.53
CA ASN A 401 5.46 -15.07 38.28
C ASN A 401 6.07 -14.99 36.88
N ALA A 402 5.77 -13.93 36.15
CA ALA A 402 6.24 -13.66 34.79
C ALA A 402 6.35 -12.15 34.53
N ALA A 403 6.74 -11.76 33.32
CA ALA A 403 6.83 -10.36 32.93
C ALA A 403 6.68 -10.18 31.42
N ILE A 404 5.87 -9.20 31.05
CA ILE A 404 5.68 -8.75 29.68
C ILE A 404 6.91 -7.92 29.33
N SER A 405 7.78 -8.50 28.53
CA SER A 405 9.18 -8.06 28.41
C SER A 405 9.41 -7.09 27.24
N ALA A 406 8.42 -6.95 26.35
CA ALA A 406 8.46 -6.01 25.23
C ALA A 406 7.07 -5.45 24.92
N ALA A 407 7.04 -4.31 24.24
CA ALA A 407 5.81 -3.77 23.67
C ALA A 407 5.15 -4.81 22.74
N ASN A 408 3.82 -4.91 22.83
CA ASN A 408 2.97 -5.77 22.01
C ASN A 408 3.25 -7.28 22.12
N GLU A 409 3.97 -7.68 23.17
CA GLU A 409 4.24 -9.07 23.48
C GLU A 409 3.11 -9.69 24.32
N SER A 410 2.99 -11.02 24.27
CA SER A 410 2.03 -11.77 25.08
C SER A 410 2.60 -13.12 25.50
N ASP A 411 2.51 -13.44 26.78
CA ASP A 411 2.87 -14.74 27.32
C ASP A 411 1.75 -15.76 27.09
N LEU A 412 2.10 -17.03 26.93
CA LEU A 412 1.16 -18.13 26.68
C LEU A 412 1.32 -19.23 27.74
N TYR A 413 0.18 -19.64 28.30
CA TYR A 413 0.09 -20.76 29.24
C TYR A 413 -0.88 -21.82 28.73
N ARG A 414 -0.67 -23.08 29.13
CA ARG A 414 -1.62 -24.18 28.89
C ARG A 414 -2.35 -24.56 30.18
N LEU A 415 -3.59 -25.01 30.04
CA LEU A 415 -4.47 -25.39 31.13
C LEU A 415 -5.21 -26.67 30.75
N ASN A 416 -4.99 -27.76 31.48
CA ASN A 416 -5.65 -29.03 31.21
C ASN A 416 -6.85 -29.22 32.15
N ILE A 417 -8.07 -29.21 31.61
CA ILE A 417 -9.31 -29.37 32.36
C ILE A 417 -9.77 -30.82 32.24
N THR A 418 -9.82 -31.55 33.35
CA THR A 418 -10.23 -32.97 33.37
C THR A 418 -11.69 -33.17 33.76
N THR A 419 -12.28 -32.21 34.47
CA THR A 419 -13.67 -32.25 34.93
C THR A 419 -14.36 -30.95 34.59
N GLU A 420 -15.60 -31.00 34.11
CA GLU A 420 -16.39 -29.78 33.93
C GLU A 420 -16.61 -29.06 35.27
N GLY A 421 -16.55 -27.73 35.25
CA GLY A 421 -16.79 -26.91 36.44
C GLY A 421 -16.52 -25.42 36.20
N THR A 422 -16.74 -24.60 37.25
CA THR A 422 -16.36 -23.19 37.22
C THR A 422 -14.88 -23.05 37.54
N TYR A 423 -14.15 -22.38 36.65
CA TYR A 423 -12.75 -22.04 36.84
C TYR A 423 -12.59 -20.52 36.85
N THR A 424 -11.73 -20.04 37.75
CA THR A 424 -11.27 -18.66 37.78
C THR A 424 -9.81 -18.61 37.36
N ILE A 425 -9.53 -17.91 36.27
CA ILE A 425 -8.18 -17.57 35.80
C ILE A 425 -7.97 -16.11 36.09
N GLN A 426 -6.91 -15.76 36.80
CA GLN A 426 -6.66 -14.37 37.20
C GLN A 426 -5.17 -14.06 37.22
N THR A 427 -4.85 -12.82 36.87
CA THR A 427 -3.53 -12.25 37.13
C THR A 427 -3.54 -11.45 38.43
N ASN A 428 -2.36 -11.24 39.00
CA ASN A 428 -2.11 -10.36 40.13
C ASN A 428 -0.82 -9.56 39.87
N GLY A 429 -0.71 -8.36 40.43
CA GLY A 429 0.48 -7.53 40.29
C GLY A 429 0.13 -6.06 40.09
N THR A 430 1.12 -5.27 39.67
CA THR A 430 0.97 -3.84 39.38
C THR A 430 0.78 -3.55 37.89
N THR A 431 0.99 -4.54 37.02
CA THR A 431 0.86 -4.40 35.57
C THR A 431 -0.61 -4.46 35.16
N ASP A 432 -1.00 -3.58 34.25
CA ASP A 432 -2.33 -3.56 33.62
C ASP A 432 -2.41 -4.68 32.57
N THR A 433 -3.00 -5.80 32.96
CA THR A 433 -2.99 -7.03 32.17
C THR A 433 -4.31 -7.23 31.44
N PHE A 434 -4.23 -7.81 30.25
CA PHE A 434 -5.37 -8.29 29.49
C PHE A 434 -5.16 -9.77 29.20
N ILE A 435 -6.14 -10.62 29.56
CA ILE A 435 -6.09 -12.06 29.31
C ILE A 435 -7.14 -12.50 28.28
N THR A 436 -6.76 -13.44 27.42
CA THR A 436 -7.68 -14.19 26.56
C THR A 436 -7.55 -15.69 26.84
N LEU A 437 -8.69 -16.36 26.96
CA LEU A 437 -8.80 -17.80 27.11
C LEU A 437 -9.20 -18.40 25.76
N HIS A 438 -8.46 -19.42 25.30
CA HIS A 438 -8.66 -20.13 24.05
C HIS A 438 -8.91 -21.63 24.30
N GLY A 439 -9.68 -22.26 23.42
CA GLY A 439 -9.93 -23.71 23.43
C GLY A 439 -11.41 -24.09 23.27
N PRO A 440 -11.78 -25.34 23.57
CA PRO A 440 -10.90 -26.46 23.91
C PRO A 440 -10.04 -26.92 22.72
N ASN A 441 -8.90 -27.56 23.04
CA ASN A 441 -7.95 -28.23 22.15
C ASN A 441 -7.44 -27.38 20.96
N SER A 442 -7.42 -26.06 21.13
CA SER A 442 -6.97 -25.12 20.10
C SER A 442 -6.52 -23.80 20.73
N GLN A 443 -5.44 -23.23 20.20
CA GLN A 443 -4.95 -21.91 20.58
C GLN A 443 -5.66 -20.76 19.85
N ILE A 444 -6.57 -21.07 18.91
CA ILE A 444 -7.15 -20.09 17.99
C ILE A 444 -8.44 -19.47 18.54
N PRO A 445 -9.53 -20.23 18.78
CA PRO A 445 -10.81 -19.64 19.14
C PRO A 445 -10.75 -19.03 20.54
N VAL A 446 -10.89 -17.71 20.63
CA VAL A 446 -11.07 -17.00 21.89
C VAL A 446 -12.47 -17.32 22.41
N ILE A 447 -12.53 -17.95 23.59
CA ILE A 447 -13.80 -18.23 24.25
C ILE A 447 -14.12 -17.23 25.35
N ALA A 448 -13.13 -16.55 25.93
CA ALA A 448 -13.33 -15.46 26.88
C ALA A 448 -12.14 -14.50 26.88
N SER A 449 -12.38 -13.25 27.29
CA SER A 449 -11.32 -12.24 27.50
C SER A 449 -11.70 -11.27 28.60
N ASN A 450 -10.71 -10.65 29.24
CA ASN A 450 -10.92 -9.65 30.29
C ASN A 450 -9.63 -8.83 30.55
N ASP A 451 -9.76 -7.57 30.97
CA ASP A 451 -8.72 -6.63 31.41
C ASP A 451 -8.80 -6.28 32.91
N ASP A 452 -9.96 -5.85 33.40
CA ASP A 452 -10.10 -5.25 34.75
C ASP A 452 -11.08 -6.01 35.67
N GLY A 453 -11.28 -7.30 35.43
CA GLY A 453 -12.19 -8.15 36.22
C GLY A 453 -11.64 -8.58 37.58
N GLY A 454 -10.35 -8.34 37.85
CA GLY A 454 -9.61 -8.69 39.06
C GLY A 454 -9.41 -7.52 40.01
N ALA A 455 -8.41 -7.60 40.89
CA ALA A 455 -8.06 -6.51 41.80
C ALA A 455 -7.15 -5.49 41.10
N SER A 456 -7.44 -4.20 41.26
CA SER A 456 -6.75 -3.10 40.55
C SER A 456 -6.89 -3.27 39.03
N PHE A 457 -5.79 -3.22 38.27
CA PHE A 457 -5.76 -3.33 36.80
C PHE A 457 -5.48 -4.77 36.31
N ASN A 458 -5.86 -5.77 37.10
CA ASN A 458 -5.56 -7.16 36.77
C ASN A 458 -6.78 -7.83 36.16
N ALA A 459 -6.54 -8.67 35.16
CA ALA A 459 -7.61 -9.42 34.53
C ALA A 459 -8.05 -10.64 35.32
N ARG A 460 -9.35 -10.96 35.20
CA ARG A 460 -9.98 -12.16 35.76
C ARG A 460 -11.07 -12.69 34.83
N ILE A 461 -10.94 -13.95 34.44
CA ILE A 461 -12.00 -14.73 33.77
C ILE A 461 -12.56 -15.73 34.78
N ARG A 462 -13.88 -15.71 35.00
CA ARG A 462 -14.61 -16.76 35.72
C ARG A 462 -15.61 -17.41 34.78
N ARG A 463 -15.46 -18.70 34.50
CA ARG A 463 -16.30 -19.37 33.48
C ARG A 463 -16.49 -20.86 33.79
N GLN A 464 -17.63 -21.39 33.37
CA GLN A 464 -17.85 -22.84 33.25
C GLN A 464 -17.06 -23.37 32.05
N ILE A 465 -16.17 -24.34 32.30
CA ILE A 465 -15.27 -24.89 31.29
C ILE A 465 -15.44 -26.41 31.28
N THR A 466 -15.69 -26.99 30.10
CA THR A 466 -15.77 -28.45 29.89
C THR A 466 -14.37 -29.07 29.82
N ALA A 467 -14.27 -30.39 29.98
CA ALA A 467 -13.00 -31.09 29.85
C ALA A 467 -12.31 -30.85 28.50
N GLY A 468 -10.98 -30.69 28.51
CA GLY A 468 -10.16 -30.40 27.34
C GLY A 468 -8.90 -29.60 27.69
N GLU A 469 -8.02 -29.42 26.72
CA GLU A 469 -6.86 -28.53 26.83
C GLU A 469 -7.25 -27.10 26.44
N TYR A 470 -6.81 -26.11 27.21
CA TYR A 470 -7.08 -24.70 26.98
C TYR A 470 -5.78 -23.90 27.05
N PHE A 471 -5.81 -22.68 26.53
CA PHE A 471 -4.65 -21.81 26.50
C PHE A 471 -5.02 -20.42 26.99
N VAL A 472 -4.15 -19.81 27.79
CA VAL A 472 -4.33 -18.46 28.32
C VAL A 472 -3.22 -17.59 27.76
N ARG A 473 -3.59 -16.54 27.02
CA ARG A 473 -2.65 -15.48 26.66
C ARG A 473 -2.76 -14.34 27.66
N VAL A 474 -1.62 -13.82 28.09
CA VAL A 474 -1.53 -12.62 28.94
C VAL A 474 -0.71 -11.58 28.20
N ARG A 475 -1.26 -10.38 28.03
CA ARG A 475 -0.54 -9.22 27.46
C ARG A 475 -0.80 -7.99 28.31
N HIS A 476 -0.09 -6.91 28.03
CA HIS A 476 -0.37 -5.63 28.65
C HIS A 476 -1.61 -5.06 27.95
N PHE A 477 -2.50 -4.39 28.68
CA PHE A 477 -3.69 -3.77 28.10
C PHE A 477 -3.31 -2.77 26.99
N SER A 478 -2.41 -1.84 27.32
CA SER A 478 -1.70 -0.99 26.36
C SER A 478 -0.72 -1.77 25.47
N PRO A 479 -0.71 -1.56 24.13
CA PRO A 479 0.18 -2.25 23.20
C PRO A 479 1.66 -1.84 23.34
N ILE A 480 1.97 -0.78 24.08
CA ILE A 480 3.35 -0.36 24.36
C ILE A 480 3.80 -0.66 25.79
N GLY A 481 2.89 -1.12 26.64
CA GLY A 481 3.16 -1.37 28.05
C GLY A 481 3.95 -2.66 28.26
N THR A 482 4.76 -2.66 29.32
CA THR A 482 5.55 -3.80 29.79
C THR A 482 5.45 -3.87 31.31
N GLY A 483 5.76 -5.01 31.91
CA GLY A 483 5.81 -5.10 33.36
C GLY A 483 5.62 -6.51 33.93
N PRO A 484 5.94 -6.69 35.23
CA PRO A 484 5.82 -7.96 35.92
C PRO A 484 4.37 -8.27 36.31
N TYR A 485 3.98 -9.54 36.27
CA TYR A 485 2.69 -10.01 36.78
C TYR A 485 2.83 -11.44 37.33
N ALA A 486 1.80 -11.92 38.00
CA ALA A 486 1.64 -13.30 38.38
C ALA A 486 0.31 -13.83 37.85
N ILE A 487 0.22 -15.10 37.47
CA ILE A 487 -1.02 -15.73 37.01
C ILE A 487 -1.31 -17.01 37.81
N ARG A 488 -2.60 -17.28 38.05
CA ARG A 488 -3.06 -18.54 38.62
C ARG A 488 -4.43 -18.93 38.11
N VAL A 489 -4.77 -20.20 38.32
CA VAL A 489 -6.09 -20.76 38.06
C VAL A 489 -6.60 -21.48 39.32
N THR A 490 -7.87 -21.30 39.65
CA THR A 490 -8.53 -22.02 40.75
C THR A 490 -9.85 -22.61 40.30
N ARG A 491 -10.22 -23.75 40.88
CA ARG A 491 -11.52 -24.38 40.72
C ARG A 491 -12.42 -24.03 41.90
N GLU A 492 -13.71 -23.87 41.64
CA GLU A 492 -14.74 -23.69 42.68
C GLU A 492 -15.44 -24.98 43.07
#